data_AF-A0A960V0V2-F1
#
_entry.id   AF-A0A960V0V2-F1
#
_cell.length_a   1.000
_cell.length_b   1.000
_cell.length_c   1.000
_cell.angle_alpha   90.00
_cell.angle_beta   90.00
_cell.angle_gamma   90.00
#
_symmetry.space_group_name_H-M   'P 1'
#
loop_
_entity.id
_entity.type
_entity.pdbx_description
1 polymer ?
#
loop_
_entity_poly.entity_id
_entity_poly.type
_entity_poly.pdbx_seq_one_letter_code
_entity_poly.pdbx_strand_id
1 'polypeptide(L)'
;MMSTAATSQSDQNDPQYPPGGITDGPGADELLRFLERWAGRLAPESDPPEPIPETPAGRSSVFLLFLKLLPWLSIAGFIASMFVDIGDYWQTSFYLPWRADPVSMDGMLRMLTVTGLVGYGTNWLAIKMLFYPRKKRPLLGQGLIPSRKDHIVMRLGIQISKEIINSELILEQIRKSGLITHHRHKLTKSLRNMFSDPEFQQDITGLTEHYVNHLIRSPQFQDRIKDFIKSLDFDNMGLIEGGLLRMYKLISGNEDMTAKLQEVVENLTFRMQPFEKRLMDFLHQLPDQLEDQGHVVENYALGAIVFMIEQVNVQRVIVDNLQRFDEARLEQLLWKSTSDQLQYIQYLGCFLGIIGGFFIWLPLESLTITLLAGSLVWGLDVLIIRLRAGRSNSRPDTQSAS
;
A
#
# COMPACT_ATOMS: atom_id res chain seq x y z
N MET A 1 39.26 -61.51 4.51
CA MET A 1 38.15 -62.49 4.35
C MET A 1 36.97 -61.71 3.79
N MET A 2 36.78 -61.76 2.47
CA MET A 2 35.62 -62.42 1.81
C MET A 2 34.29 -61.78 2.23
N SER A 3 33.72 -60.88 1.43
CA SER A 3 32.87 -61.14 0.24
C SER A 3 31.48 -61.64 0.62
N THR A 4 30.44 -60.84 0.38
CA THR A 4 29.37 -61.15 -0.59
C THR A 4 28.49 -59.94 -0.85
N ALA A 5 28.16 -59.76 -2.13
CA ALA A 5 27.33 -58.74 -2.72
C ALA A 5 25.82 -58.99 -2.52
N ALA A 6 25.02 -57.93 -2.61
CA ALA A 6 23.68 -57.99 -3.19
C ALA A 6 23.29 -56.58 -3.69
N THR A 7 23.22 -56.49 -5.01
CA THR A 7 22.74 -55.39 -5.83
C THR A 7 21.22 -55.26 -5.69
N SER A 8 20.70 -54.05 -5.49
CA SER A 8 19.30 -53.72 -5.80
C SER A 8 19.23 -52.36 -6.48
N GLN A 9 19.09 -52.40 -7.80
CA GLN A 9 18.68 -51.27 -8.64
C GLN A 9 17.25 -50.87 -8.26
N SER A 10 17.02 -49.58 -8.06
CA SER A 10 15.70 -48.95 -8.13
C SER A 10 15.85 -47.65 -8.89
N ASP A 11 15.22 -47.62 -10.07
CA ASP A 11 15.18 -46.56 -11.06
C ASP A 11 14.94 -45.17 -10.46
N GLN A 12 15.92 -44.29 -10.65
CA GLN A 12 15.69 -42.85 -10.69
C GLN A 12 15.22 -42.47 -12.09
N ASN A 13 13.90 -42.48 -12.31
CA ASN A 13 13.28 -41.77 -13.42
C ASN A 13 13.15 -40.29 -13.02
N ASP A 14 14.26 -39.56 -13.18
CA ASP A 14 14.27 -38.11 -13.25
C ASP A 14 14.25 -37.75 -14.74
N PRO A 15 13.23 -37.06 -15.29
CA PRO A 15 13.27 -36.65 -16.68
C PRO A 15 14.40 -35.64 -16.86
N GLN A 16 15.55 -36.12 -17.34
CA GLN A 16 16.64 -35.29 -17.85
C GLN A 16 16.11 -34.45 -19.02
N TYR A 17 15.67 -33.24 -18.71
CA TYR A 17 15.56 -32.19 -19.71
C TYR A 17 16.98 -31.91 -20.24
N PRO A 18 17.18 -31.90 -21.57
CA PRO A 18 18.48 -31.57 -22.13
C PRO A 18 18.86 -30.14 -21.73
N PRO A 19 20.15 -29.85 -21.46
CA PRO A 19 20.62 -28.50 -21.21
C PRO A 19 20.69 -27.77 -22.55
N GLY A 20 19.54 -27.33 -23.02
CA GLY A 20 19.38 -26.48 -24.20
C GLY A 20 18.55 -25.28 -23.79
N GLY A 21 19.18 -24.31 -23.13
CA GLY A 21 18.56 -23.02 -22.88
C GLY A 21 18.19 -22.37 -24.22
N ILE A 22 17.14 -21.56 -24.21
CA ILE A 22 16.61 -20.77 -25.33
C ILE A 22 17.67 -19.81 -25.94
N THR A 23 18.88 -19.76 -25.37
CA THR A 23 19.98 -18.86 -25.70
C THR A 23 20.99 -19.39 -26.72
N ASP A 24 21.04 -20.70 -26.99
CA ASP A 24 22.20 -21.30 -27.69
C ASP A 24 21.91 -21.68 -29.15
N GLY A 25 20.99 -20.97 -29.81
CA GLY A 25 20.69 -21.11 -31.24
C GLY A 25 21.11 -19.87 -32.03
N PRO A 26 21.48 -19.99 -33.33
CA PRO A 26 21.96 -18.88 -34.17
C PRO A 26 20.98 -17.70 -34.39
N GLY A 27 19.80 -17.69 -33.77
CA GLY A 27 18.83 -16.58 -33.79
C GLY A 27 18.53 -15.93 -32.42
N ALA A 28 19.04 -16.47 -31.31
CA ALA A 28 18.74 -15.96 -29.96
C ALA A 28 19.23 -14.51 -29.78
N ASP A 29 20.40 -14.19 -30.34
CA ASP A 29 20.99 -12.85 -30.27
C ASP A 29 20.21 -11.80 -31.05
N GLU A 30 19.52 -12.17 -32.14
CA GLU A 30 18.69 -11.25 -32.91
C GLU A 30 17.38 -10.94 -32.17
N LEU A 31 16.76 -11.95 -31.56
CA LEU A 31 15.55 -11.76 -30.77
C LEU A 31 15.83 -10.93 -29.50
N LEU A 32 16.95 -11.17 -28.83
CA LEU A 32 17.36 -10.37 -27.67
C LEU A 32 17.61 -8.90 -28.06
N ARG A 33 18.32 -8.64 -29.17
CA ARG A 33 18.53 -7.29 -29.69
C ARG A 33 17.22 -6.59 -30.07
N PHE A 34 16.31 -7.34 -30.69
CA PHE A 34 14.98 -6.83 -31.00
C PHE A 34 14.20 -6.45 -29.74
N LEU A 35 14.19 -7.32 -28.73
CA LEU A 35 13.53 -7.06 -27.46
C LEU A 35 14.15 -5.88 -26.72
N GLU A 36 15.48 -5.76 -26.65
CA GLU A 36 16.13 -4.61 -26.02
C GLU A 36 15.72 -3.28 -26.65
N ARG A 37 15.64 -3.24 -27.99
CA ARG A 37 15.28 -2.02 -28.73
C ARG A 37 13.82 -1.62 -28.51
N TRP A 38 12.90 -2.58 -28.43
CA TRP A 38 11.47 -2.31 -28.49
C TRP A 38 10.72 -2.50 -27.17
N ALA A 39 11.17 -3.40 -26.27
CA ALA A 39 10.50 -3.65 -24.99
C ALA A 39 10.52 -2.42 -24.07
N GLY A 40 11.61 -1.64 -24.08
CA GLY A 40 11.70 -0.40 -23.30
C GLY A 40 10.68 0.67 -23.69
N ARG A 41 10.19 0.67 -24.93
CA ARG A 41 9.17 1.61 -25.43
C ARG A 41 7.74 1.24 -24.97
N LEU A 42 7.54 0.03 -24.45
CA LEU A 42 6.27 -0.44 -23.88
C LEU A 42 6.17 -0.18 -22.37
N ALA A 43 7.26 0.28 -21.72
CA ALA A 43 7.25 0.57 -20.30
C ALA A 43 6.29 1.73 -19.98
N PRO A 44 5.35 1.56 -19.05
CA PRO A 44 4.45 2.63 -18.67
C PRO A 44 5.24 3.78 -18.03
N GLU A 45 5.07 4.97 -18.58
CA GLU A 45 5.64 6.20 -18.03
C GLU A 45 5.01 6.46 -16.66
N SER A 46 5.84 6.53 -15.62
CA SER A 46 5.38 6.75 -14.24
C SER A 46 4.90 8.18 -14.10
N ASP A 47 3.60 8.37 -13.86
CA ASP A 47 3.08 9.67 -13.48
C ASP A 47 3.70 10.06 -12.11
N PRO A 48 4.12 11.32 -11.92
CA PRO A 48 4.61 11.76 -10.62
C PRO A 48 3.54 11.51 -9.55
N PRO A 49 3.92 11.04 -8.35
CA PRO A 49 2.95 10.75 -7.31
C PRO A 49 2.11 11.99 -7.03
N GLU A 50 0.79 11.81 -6.96
CA GLU A 50 -0.10 12.90 -6.56
C GLU A 50 0.37 13.44 -5.20
N PRO A 51 0.46 14.77 -5.06
CA PRO A 51 0.85 15.38 -3.79
C PRO A 51 -0.15 14.95 -2.72
N ILE A 52 0.36 14.41 -1.62
CA ILE A 52 -0.47 14.05 -0.47
C ILE A 52 -1.15 15.35 0.01
N PRO A 53 -2.49 15.40 0.08
CA PRO A 53 -3.18 16.60 0.53
C PRO A 53 -2.66 17.02 1.90
N GLU A 54 -2.26 18.29 2.02
CA GLU A 54 -1.81 18.84 3.29
C GLU A 54 -2.93 18.71 4.33
N THR A 55 -2.62 18.10 5.47
CA THR A 55 -3.58 18.01 6.57
C THR A 55 -3.99 19.42 6.97
N PRO A 56 -5.30 19.74 7.03
CA PRO A 56 -5.75 21.06 7.43
C PRO A 56 -5.22 21.35 8.84
N ALA A 57 -4.53 22.49 9.00
CA ALA A 57 -4.04 22.93 10.29
C ALA A 57 -5.20 22.97 11.29
N GLY A 58 -5.14 22.13 12.33
CA GLY A 58 -6.20 22.02 13.32
C GLY A 58 -6.47 23.39 13.96
N ARG A 59 -7.74 23.82 13.96
CA ARG A 59 -8.16 25.06 14.63
C ARG A 59 -7.79 24.95 16.11
N SER A 60 -6.82 25.74 16.57
CA SER A 60 -6.45 25.76 17.98
C SER A 60 -7.65 26.18 18.81
N SER A 61 -8.19 25.25 19.61
CA SER A 61 -9.30 25.57 20.52
C SER A 61 -8.87 26.66 21.50
N VAL A 62 -9.69 27.71 21.66
CA VAL A 62 -9.46 28.81 22.61
C VAL A 62 -9.21 28.26 24.03
N PHE A 63 -9.80 27.13 24.36
CA PHE A 63 -9.59 26.44 25.63
C PHE A 63 -8.15 25.94 25.81
N LEU A 64 -7.50 25.44 24.76
CA LEU A 64 -6.09 25.04 24.82
C LEU A 64 -5.18 26.24 25.07
N LEU A 65 -5.50 27.38 24.46
CA LEU A 65 -4.77 28.63 24.68
C LEU A 65 -4.83 29.04 26.17
N PHE A 66 -6.03 28.97 26.76
CA PHE A 66 -6.23 29.20 28.20
C PHE A 66 -5.43 28.22 29.06
N LEU A 67 -5.49 26.93 28.76
CA LEU A 67 -4.79 25.89 29.51
C LEU A 67 -3.26 26.08 29.45
N LYS A 68 -2.74 26.52 28.31
CA LYS A 68 -1.31 26.81 28.12
C LYS A 68 -0.81 28.00 28.95
N LEU A 69 -1.68 28.94 29.31
CA LEU A 69 -1.35 30.08 30.16
C LEU A 69 -1.28 29.71 31.65
N LEU A 70 -2.03 28.70 32.09
CA LEU A 70 -2.16 28.36 33.51
C LEU A 70 -0.85 28.06 34.23
N PRO A 71 0.10 27.26 33.68
CA PRO A 71 1.38 27.05 34.36
C PRO A 71 2.15 28.34 34.60
N TRP A 72 2.13 29.27 33.64
CA TRP A 72 2.77 30.57 33.78
C TRP A 72 2.11 31.43 34.85
N LEU A 73 0.78 31.42 34.91
CA LEU A 73 0.02 32.08 35.97
C LEU A 73 0.31 31.46 37.34
N SER A 74 0.44 30.14 37.43
CA SER A 74 0.80 29.46 38.68
C SER A 74 2.22 29.81 39.13
N ILE A 75 3.20 29.91 38.22
CA ILE A 75 4.56 30.36 38.56
C ILE A 75 4.53 31.81 39.07
N ALA A 76 3.88 32.71 38.33
CA ALA A 76 3.80 34.12 38.69
C ALA A 76 3.07 34.32 40.04
N GLY A 77 1.95 33.62 40.23
CA GLY A 77 1.18 33.64 41.47
C GLY A 77 1.97 33.06 42.65
N PHE A 78 2.75 32.00 42.44
CA PHE A 78 3.63 31.44 43.46
C PHE A 78 4.71 32.44 43.90
N ILE A 79 5.40 33.07 42.94
CA ILE A 79 6.41 34.09 43.22
C ILE A 79 5.77 35.27 43.95
N ALA A 80 4.62 35.77 43.48
CA ALA A 80 3.90 36.86 44.14
C ALA A 80 3.54 36.50 45.58
N SER A 81 3.11 35.25 45.84
CA SER A 81 2.77 34.76 47.19
C SER A 81 3.95 34.70 48.16
N MET A 82 5.20 34.81 47.69
CA MET A 82 6.38 34.90 48.57
C MET A 82 6.62 36.32 49.10
N PHE A 83 6.13 37.34 48.40
CA PHE A 83 6.34 38.75 48.76
C PHE A 83 5.06 39.41 49.30
N VAL A 84 3.90 38.87 48.95
CA VAL A 84 2.59 39.45 49.26
C VAL A 84 1.66 38.32 49.70
N ASP A 85 1.25 38.32 50.98
CA ASP A 85 0.12 37.49 51.40
C ASP A 85 -1.19 38.26 51.23
N ILE A 86 -2.20 37.60 50.67
CA ILE A 86 -3.50 38.22 50.40
C ILE A 86 -4.19 38.56 51.73
N GLY A 87 -3.95 37.76 52.77
CA GLY A 87 -4.49 37.97 54.11
C GLY A 87 -4.06 39.30 54.75
N ASP A 88 -2.81 39.72 54.54
CA ASP A 88 -2.21 40.88 55.20
C ASP A 88 -2.72 42.22 54.66
N TYR A 89 -3.06 42.29 53.37
CA TYR A 89 -3.47 43.55 52.73
C TYR A 89 -4.98 43.77 52.74
N TRP A 90 -5.78 42.71 52.66
CA TRP A 90 -7.22 42.84 52.48
C TRP A 90 -8.02 42.74 53.78
N GLN A 91 -7.43 42.31 54.91
CA GLN A 91 -8.16 42.09 56.19
C GLN A 91 -9.50 41.33 55.98
N THR A 92 -9.61 40.53 54.92
CA THR A 92 -10.86 39.93 54.44
C THR A 92 -11.08 38.59 55.12
N SER A 93 -11.39 38.67 56.41
CA SER A 93 -12.07 37.58 57.11
C SER A 93 -13.50 37.50 56.59
N PHE A 94 -13.82 36.46 55.80
CA PHE A 94 -15.16 36.27 55.28
C PHE A 94 -16.00 35.45 56.26
N TYR A 95 -17.14 36.00 56.68
CA TYR A 95 -18.09 35.29 57.54
C TYR A 95 -19.08 34.53 56.65
N LEU A 96 -19.00 33.20 56.68
CA LEU A 96 -19.99 32.36 56.01
C LEU A 96 -21.22 32.20 56.93
N PRO A 97 -22.45 32.33 56.41
CA PRO A 97 -23.68 32.24 57.21
C PRO A 97 -23.82 30.96 58.05
N TRP A 98 -23.09 29.90 57.69
CA TRP A 98 -23.13 28.58 58.33
C TRP A 98 -21.86 28.25 59.13
N ARG A 99 -20.91 29.19 59.32
CA ARG A 99 -19.63 28.96 60.01
C ARG A 99 -19.42 29.97 61.15
N ALA A 100 -18.98 29.47 62.31
CA ALA A 100 -18.71 30.31 63.48
C ALA A 100 -17.37 31.07 63.38
N ASP A 101 -16.35 30.46 62.77
CA ASP A 101 -15.04 31.07 62.59
C ASP A 101 -14.92 31.76 61.22
N PRO A 102 -14.34 32.98 61.14
CA PRO A 102 -14.10 33.64 59.87
C PRO A 102 -13.11 32.86 59.01
N VAL A 103 -13.37 32.80 57.70
CA VAL A 103 -12.43 32.20 56.74
C VAL A 103 -11.34 33.22 56.42
N SER A 104 -10.11 32.91 56.83
CA SER A 104 -8.92 33.68 56.45
C SER A 104 -8.45 33.27 55.06
N MET A 105 -8.23 34.25 54.18
CA MET A 105 -7.65 34.05 52.84
C MET A 105 -6.13 33.80 52.87
N ASP A 106 -5.56 33.66 54.07
CA ASP A 106 -4.14 33.47 54.30
C ASP A 106 -3.62 32.21 53.59
N GLY A 107 -2.52 32.35 52.86
CA GLY A 107 -1.89 31.26 52.14
C GLY A 107 -2.72 30.63 51.00
N MET A 108 -3.92 31.13 50.69
CA MET A 108 -4.78 30.58 49.63
C MET A 108 -4.05 30.58 48.28
N LEU A 109 -3.51 31.74 47.88
CA LEU A 109 -2.78 31.88 46.61
C LEU A 109 -1.58 30.93 46.54
N ARG A 110 -0.82 30.81 47.63
CA ARG A 110 0.33 29.90 47.74
C ARG A 110 -0.11 28.44 47.57
N MET A 111 -1.19 28.02 48.23
CA MET A 111 -1.72 26.65 48.13
C MET A 111 -2.19 26.32 46.72
N LEU A 112 -2.99 27.19 46.10
CA LEU A 112 -3.51 27.01 44.74
C LEU A 112 -2.38 26.96 43.69
N THR A 113 -1.38 27.81 43.83
CA THR A 113 -0.26 27.90 42.88
C THR A 113 0.72 26.74 43.04
N VAL A 114 1.11 26.36 44.27
CA VAL A 114 1.99 25.21 44.52
C VAL A 114 1.37 23.91 44.02
N THR A 115 0.11 23.66 44.35
CA THR A 115 -0.59 22.44 43.91
C THR A 115 -0.80 22.40 42.40
N GLY A 116 -1.07 23.55 41.76
CA GLY A 116 -1.07 23.70 40.31
C GLY A 116 0.28 23.35 39.67
N LEU A 117 1.38 23.89 40.21
CA LEU A 117 2.74 23.60 39.74
C LEU A 117 3.14 22.14 39.93
N VAL A 118 2.78 21.55 41.08
CA VAL A 118 3.00 20.13 41.35
C VAL A 118 2.19 19.27 40.37
N GLY A 119 0.93 19.62 40.10
CA GLY A 119 0.09 18.94 39.12
C GLY A 119 0.68 18.98 37.70
N TYR A 120 1.15 20.16 37.28
CA TYR A 120 1.85 20.33 35.99
C TYR A 120 3.16 19.53 35.93
N GLY A 121 4.02 19.68 36.95
CA GLY A 121 5.34 19.06 37.01
C GLY A 121 5.27 17.53 37.08
N THR A 122 4.32 16.99 37.84
CA THR A 122 4.12 15.55 37.97
C THR A 122 3.64 14.94 36.65
N ASN A 123 2.69 15.60 35.97
CA ASN A 123 2.21 15.10 34.69
C ASN A 123 3.27 15.23 33.58
N TRP A 124 4.04 16.33 33.58
CA TRP A 124 5.20 16.49 32.69
C TRP A 124 6.22 15.36 32.90
N LEU A 125 6.53 15.05 34.16
CA LEU A 125 7.45 13.97 34.50
C LEU A 125 6.91 12.61 34.06
N ALA A 126 5.63 12.32 34.33
CA ALA A 126 4.98 11.07 33.93
C ALA A 126 5.04 10.85 32.41
N ILE A 127 4.70 11.88 31.63
CA ILE A 127 4.82 11.85 30.17
C ILE A 127 6.26 11.59 29.75
N LYS A 128 7.22 12.29 30.36
CA LYS A 128 8.64 12.12 30.03
C LYS A 128 9.14 10.72 30.36
N MET A 129 8.65 10.09 31.43
CA MET A 129 8.98 8.72 31.84
C MET A 129 8.41 7.64 30.90
N LEU A 130 7.40 7.95 30.08
CA LEU A 130 6.94 7.03 29.04
C LEU A 130 8.01 6.82 27.96
N PHE A 131 8.74 7.87 27.60
CA PHE A 131 9.71 7.86 26.49
C PHE A 131 11.17 7.79 26.95
N TYR A 132 11.50 8.38 28.09
CA TYR A 132 12.86 8.44 28.63
C TYR A 132 12.99 7.72 29.97
N PRO A 133 14.16 7.14 30.29
CA PRO A 133 15.38 7.06 29.48
C PRO A 133 15.30 5.96 28.41
N ARG A 134 15.88 6.21 27.23
CA ARG A 134 15.87 5.27 26.09
C ARG A 134 16.54 3.94 26.40
N LYS A 135 17.72 4.00 27.03
CA LYS A 135 18.46 2.83 27.51
C LYS A 135 18.23 2.63 29.00
N LYS A 136 18.20 1.36 29.42
CA LYS A 136 18.08 0.97 30.83
C LYS A 136 19.18 1.63 31.67
N ARG A 137 18.77 2.40 32.68
CA ARG A 137 19.63 3.02 33.69
C ARG A 137 19.47 2.28 35.03
N PRO A 138 20.49 2.25 35.90
CA PRO A 138 20.45 1.48 37.14
C PRO A 138 19.42 2.00 38.17
N LEU A 139 19.12 3.30 38.18
CA LEU A 139 18.19 3.91 39.15
C LEU A 139 16.79 4.15 38.59
N LEU A 140 16.70 4.68 37.37
CA LEU A 140 15.44 5.10 36.75
C LEU A 140 14.82 4.03 35.83
N GLY A 141 15.48 2.87 35.68
CA GLY A 141 15.05 1.84 34.73
C GLY A 141 15.12 2.33 33.27
N GLN A 142 14.19 1.87 32.45
CA GLN A 142 14.01 2.29 31.05
C GLN A 142 12.60 2.89 30.92
N GLY A 143 12.42 3.84 30.00
CA GLY A 143 11.08 4.37 29.71
C GLY A 143 10.11 3.27 29.27
N LEU A 144 8.81 3.44 29.54
CA LEU A 144 7.80 2.40 29.32
C LEU A 144 7.71 1.96 27.85
N ILE A 145 7.71 2.90 26.91
CA ILE A 145 7.58 2.62 25.47
C ILE A 145 8.83 1.89 24.93
N PRO A 146 10.07 2.39 25.14
CA PRO A 146 11.28 1.65 24.74
C PRO A 146 11.35 0.25 25.35
N SER A 147 10.98 0.08 26.63
CA SER A 147 11.02 -1.22 27.30
C SER A 147 10.03 -2.26 26.76
N ARG A 148 8.97 -1.82 26.07
CA ARG A 148 7.92 -2.67 25.49
C ARG A 148 7.88 -2.63 23.97
N LYS A 149 8.97 -2.17 23.34
CA LYS A 149 9.07 -1.95 21.89
C LYS A 149 8.57 -3.14 21.07
N ASP A 150 9.08 -4.35 21.33
CA ASP A 150 8.76 -5.53 20.50
C ASP A 150 7.27 -5.87 20.55
N HIS A 151 6.66 -5.73 21.73
CA HIS A 151 5.24 -5.97 21.94
C HIS A 151 4.39 -4.92 21.21
N ILE A 152 4.79 -3.64 21.30
CA ILE A 152 4.13 -2.54 20.60
C ILE A 152 4.23 -2.73 19.08
N VAL A 153 5.42 -3.04 18.57
CA VAL A 153 5.68 -3.31 17.14
C VAL A 153 4.82 -4.46 16.63
N MET A 154 4.77 -5.58 17.35
CA MET A 154 3.95 -6.72 16.97
C MET A 154 2.46 -6.36 16.91
N ARG A 155 1.94 -5.70 17.96
CA ARG A 155 0.52 -5.32 18.02
C ARG A 155 0.15 -4.29 16.97
N LEU A 156 0.98 -3.26 16.78
CA LEU A 156 0.75 -2.25 15.75
C LEU A 156 0.83 -2.89 14.36
N GLY A 157 1.83 -3.72 14.09
CA GLY A 157 1.98 -4.39 12.79
C GLY A 157 0.77 -5.25 12.43
N ILE A 158 0.29 -6.07 13.37
CA ILE A 158 -0.92 -6.89 13.19
C ILE A 158 -2.14 -6.00 12.90
N GLN A 159 -2.35 -4.95 13.69
CA GLN A 159 -3.51 -4.08 13.51
C GLN A 159 -3.45 -3.31 12.19
N ILE A 160 -2.30 -2.74 11.83
CA ILE A 160 -2.11 -2.03 10.56
C ILE A 160 -2.36 -2.98 9.38
N SER A 161 -1.81 -4.20 9.43
CA SER A 161 -2.01 -5.17 8.34
C SER A 161 -3.45 -5.66 8.20
N LYS A 162 -4.24 -5.61 9.28
CA LYS A 162 -5.61 -6.09 9.29
C LYS A 162 -6.59 -4.98 8.90
N GLU A 163 -6.39 -3.79 9.43
CA GLU A 163 -7.36 -2.70 9.35
C GLU A 163 -7.00 -1.60 8.34
N ILE A 164 -5.72 -1.40 8.02
CA ILE A 164 -5.26 -0.27 7.19
C ILE A 164 -4.75 -0.73 5.82
N ILE A 165 -3.87 -1.73 5.80
CA ILE A 165 -3.22 -2.22 4.56
C ILE A 165 -3.38 -3.73 4.50
N ASN A 166 -4.55 -4.18 4.02
CA ASN A 166 -4.84 -5.58 3.72
C ASN A 166 -5.08 -5.78 2.21
N SER A 167 -5.01 -7.05 1.78
CA SER A 167 -5.11 -7.43 0.37
C SER A 167 -6.44 -6.99 -0.26
N GLU A 168 -7.53 -7.05 0.50
CA GLU A 168 -8.87 -6.68 0.07
C GLU A 168 -8.98 -5.17 -0.22
N LEU A 169 -8.45 -4.33 0.67
CA LEU A 169 -8.42 -2.86 0.50
C LEU A 169 -7.52 -2.46 -0.68
N ILE A 170 -6.39 -3.13 -0.87
CA ILE A 170 -5.51 -2.88 -2.02
C ILE A 170 -6.26 -3.21 -3.32
N LEU A 171 -6.92 -4.37 -3.38
CA LEU A 171 -7.68 -4.78 -4.55
C LEU A 171 -8.85 -3.84 -4.84
N GLU A 172 -9.57 -3.42 -3.81
CA GLU A 172 -10.66 -2.46 -3.90
C GLU A 172 -10.16 -1.12 -4.45
N GLN A 173 -9.02 -0.63 -3.97
CA GLN A 173 -8.41 0.62 -4.44
C GLN A 173 -7.94 0.51 -5.90
N ILE A 174 -7.38 -0.62 -6.32
CA ILE A 174 -7.00 -0.86 -7.73
C ILE A 174 -8.24 -0.83 -8.64
N ARG A 175 -9.36 -1.42 -8.19
CA ARG A 175 -10.62 -1.39 -8.93
C ARG A 175 -11.22 0.01 -9.00
N LYS A 176 -11.24 0.75 -7.88
CA LYS A 176 -11.84 2.09 -7.80
C LYS A 176 -11.05 3.17 -8.52
N SER A 177 -9.73 3.09 -8.50
CA SER A 177 -8.85 4.10 -9.11
C SER A 177 -8.87 4.07 -10.65
N GLY A 178 -9.41 3.02 -11.27
CA GLY A 178 -9.34 2.85 -12.72
C GLY A 178 -7.90 2.67 -13.24
N LEU A 179 -6.96 2.30 -12.35
CA LEU A 179 -5.54 2.12 -12.68
C LEU A 179 -5.32 1.19 -13.87
N ILE A 180 -6.06 0.08 -13.90
CA ILE A 180 -5.97 -0.93 -14.98
C ILE A 180 -6.42 -0.31 -16.31
N THR A 181 -7.55 0.40 -16.33
CA THR A 181 -8.07 1.07 -17.52
C THR A 181 -7.12 2.14 -18.04
N HIS A 182 -6.57 2.98 -17.15
CA HIS A 182 -5.59 4.02 -17.51
C HIS A 182 -4.34 3.43 -18.15
N HIS A 183 -3.77 2.37 -17.56
CA HIS A 183 -2.57 1.73 -18.09
C HIS A 183 -2.85 0.93 -19.36
N ARG A 184 -4.02 0.28 -19.47
CA ARG A 184 -4.47 -0.37 -20.70
C ARG A 184 -4.49 0.63 -21.86
N HIS A 185 -5.08 1.81 -21.67
CA HIS A 185 -5.14 2.84 -22.69
C HIS A 185 -3.75 3.37 -23.09
N LYS A 186 -2.87 3.62 -22.10
CA LYS A 186 -1.46 3.97 -22.36
C LYS A 186 -0.74 2.87 -23.17
N LEU A 187 -0.91 1.60 -22.81
CA LEU A 187 -0.33 0.46 -23.52
C LEU A 187 -0.85 0.36 -24.95
N THR A 188 -2.16 0.46 -25.18
CA THR A 188 -2.76 0.47 -26.52
C THR A 188 -2.16 1.57 -27.38
N LYS A 189 -1.99 2.78 -26.82
CA LYS A 189 -1.38 3.92 -27.51
C LYS A 189 0.09 3.65 -27.85
N SER A 190 0.87 3.13 -26.90
CA SER A 190 2.27 2.76 -27.14
C SER A 190 2.41 1.68 -28.22
N LEU A 191 1.56 0.65 -28.20
CA LEU A 191 1.52 -0.39 -29.23
C LEU A 191 1.19 0.19 -30.60
N ARG A 192 0.19 1.08 -30.69
CA ARG A 192 -0.16 1.74 -31.96
C ARG A 192 1.01 2.55 -32.52
N ASN A 193 1.68 3.32 -31.67
CA ASN A 193 2.84 4.13 -32.07
C ASN A 193 4.00 3.22 -32.53
N MET A 194 4.25 2.14 -31.80
CA MET A 194 5.30 1.16 -32.10
C MET A 194 5.04 0.42 -33.41
N PHE A 195 3.82 -0.07 -33.64
CA PHE A 195 3.46 -0.80 -34.87
C PHE A 195 3.39 0.09 -36.11
N SER A 196 3.20 1.40 -35.92
CA SER A 196 3.25 2.40 -36.99
C SER A 196 4.67 2.87 -37.33
N ASP A 197 5.67 2.53 -36.50
CA ASP A 197 7.07 2.91 -36.71
C ASP A 197 7.68 2.12 -37.89
N PRO A 198 8.16 2.77 -38.96
CA PRO A 198 8.79 2.09 -40.09
C PRO A 198 10.00 1.24 -39.69
N GLU A 199 10.76 1.66 -38.68
CA GLU A 199 11.91 0.88 -38.19
C GLU A 199 11.44 -0.43 -37.54
N PHE A 200 10.35 -0.38 -36.77
CA PHE A 200 9.78 -1.58 -36.16
C PHE A 200 9.31 -2.58 -37.20
N GLN A 201 8.62 -2.09 -38.24
CA GLN A 201 8.11 -2.93 -39.32
C GLN A 201 9.25 -3.63 -40.08
N GLN A 202 10.36 -2.92 -40.32
CA GLN A 202 11.56 -3.52 -40.92
C GLN A 202 12.20 -4.55 -39.99
N ASP A 203 12.37 -4.21 -38.71
CA ASP A 203 12.99 -5.09 -37.72
C ASP A 203 12.19 -6.39 -37.53
N ILE A 204 10.85 -6.31 -37.37
CA ILE A 204 10.02 -7.50 -37.17
C ILE A 204 9.94 -8.36 -38.44
N THR A 205 9.97 -7.73 -39.61
CA THR A 205 10.00 -8.44 -40.90
C THR A 205 11.32 -9.18 -41.06
N GLY A 206 12.45 -8.51 -40.82
CA GLY A 206 13.78 -9.11 -40.88
C GLY A 206 13.94 -10.25 -39.87
N LEU A 207 13.47 -10.06 -38.64
CA LEU A 207 13.44 -11.11 -37.62
C LEU A 207 12.63 -12.31 -38.11
N THR A 208 11.43 -12.07 -38.64
CA THR A 208 10.57 -13.15 -39.11
C THR A 208 11.17 -13.88 -40.31
N GLU A 209 11.78 -13.16 -41.26
CA GLU A 209 12.49 -13.75 -42.39
C GLU A 209 13.62 -14.65 -41.93
N HIS A 210 14.44 -14.17 -40.98
CA HIS A 210 15.54 -14.95 -40.40
C HIS A 210 15.03 -16.27 -39.81
N TYR A 211 14.01 -16.21 -38.94
CA TYR A 211 13.47 -17.40 -38.28
C TYR A 211 12.77 -18.37 -39.23
N VAL A 212 11.93 -17.87 -40.13
CA VAL A 212 11.19 -18.72 -41.09
C VAL A 212 12.17 -19.41 -42.04
N ASN A 213 13.14 -18.69 -42.58
CA ASN A 213 14.12 -19.26 -43.51
C ASN A 213 15.02 -20.29 -42.80
N HIS A 214 15.42 -20.03 -41.56
CA HIS A 214 16.18 -20.99 -40.76
C HIS A 214 15.35 -22.24 -40.40
N LEU A 215 14.07 -22.08 -40.07
CA LEU A 215 13.17 -23.19 -39.76
C LEU A 215 12.99 -24.11 -40.97
N ILE A 216 12.72 -23.54 -42.15
CA ILE A 216 12.48 -24.31 -43.39
C ILE A 216 13.73 -25.07 -43.83
N ARG A 217 14.92 -24.51 -43.58
CA ARG A 217 16.21 -25.14 -43.89
C ARG A 217 16.69 -26.10 -42.80
N SER A 218 15.98 -26.21 -41.67
CA SER A 218 16.42 -27.08 -40.58
C SER A 218 16.20 -28.56 -40.96
N PRO A 219 17.20 -29.44 -40.72
CA PRO A 219 17.07 -30.87 -41.04
C PRO A 219 15.85 -31.51 -40.37
N GLN A 220 15.59 -31.14 -39.11
CA GLN A 220 14.46 -31.65 -38.34
C GLN A 220 13.08 -31.27 -38.93
N PHE A 221 12.97 -30.10 -39.56
CA PHE A 221 11.73 -29.68 -40.21
C PHE A 221 11.57 -30.37 -41.56
N GLN A 222 12.65 -30.47 -42.33
CA GLN A 222 12.66 -31.20 -43.60
C GLN A 222 12.33 -32.68 -43.40
N ASP A 223 12.91 -33.33 -42.39
CA ASP A 223 12.62 -34.73 -42.04
C ASP A 223 11.17 -34.90 -41.60
N ARG A 224 10.63 -33.98 -40.78
CA ARG A 224 9.20 -33.99 -40.41
C ARG A 224 8.28 -33.82 -41.61
N ILE A 225 8.63 -32.98 -42.57
CA ILE A 225 7.87 -32.85 -43.82
C ILE A 225 7.99 -34.15 -44.64
N LYS A 226 9.18 -34.73 -44.75
CA LYS A 226 9.40 -36.01 -45.45
C LYS A 226 8.57 -37.14 -44.84
N ASP A 227 8.54 -37.23 -43.51
CA ASP A 227 7.76 -38.22 -42.80
C ASP A 227 6.26 -37.97 -42.94
N PHE A 228 5.81 -36.72 -42.89
CA PHE A 228 4.43 -36.35 -43.18
C PHE A 228 4.02 -36.79 -44.59
N ILE A 229 4.84 -36.50 -45.61
CA ILE A 229 4.58 -36.90 -47.00
C ILE A 229 4.53 -38.43 -47.14
N LYS A 230 5.42 -39.16 -46.48
CA LYS A 230 5.41 -40.63 -46.47
C LYS A 230 4.20 -41.22 -45.75
N SER A 231 3.69 -40.53 -44.74
CA SER A 231 2.52 -40.96 -43.96
C SER A 231 1.19 -40.72 -44.66
N LEU A 232 1.17 -39.94 -45.74
CA LEU A 232 -0.02 -39.77 -46.58
C LEU A 232 -0.29 -41.07 -47.35
N ASP A 233 -1.31 -41.81 -46.92
CA ASP A 233 -1.80 -43.00 -47.62
C ASP A 233 -2.64 -42.58 -48.84
N PHE A 234 -1.95 -42.35 -49.96
CA PHE A 234 -2.55 -41.87 -51.20
C PHE A 234 -3.53 -42.87 -51.84
N ASP A 235 -3.48 -44.15 -51.44
CA ASP A 235 -4.35 -45.19 -52.02
C ASP A 235 -5.74 -45.20 -51.35
N ASN A 236 -5.84 -44.74 -50.10
CA ASN A 236 -7.08 -44.70 -49.30
C ASN A 236 -7.78 -43.34 -49.20
N MET A 237 -7.30 -42.29 -49.91
CA MET A 237 -7.98 -40.99 -49.95
C MET A 237 -9.34 -41.06 -50.68
N GLY A 238 -10.31 -40.26 -50.22
CA GLY A 238 -11.67 -40.21 -50.76
C GLY A 238 -11.75 -39.83 -52.25
N LEU A 239 -12.88 -40.17 -52.90
CA LEU A 239 -13.08 -40.14 -54.36
C LEU A 239 -12.67 -38.83 -55.07
N ILE A 240 -12.78 -37.68 -54.38
CA ILE A 240 -12.53 -36.35 -54.94
C ILE A 240 -11.06 -35.94 -54.77
N GLU A 241 -10.49 -36.09 -53.57
CA GLU A 241 -9.09 -35.72 -53.27
C GLU A 241 -8.10 -36.71 -53.89
N GLY A 242 -8.43 -38.01 -53.88
CA GLY A 242 -7.61 -39.05 -54.52
C GLY A 242 -7.74 -39.08 -56.05
N GLY A 243 -8.84 -38.57 -56.62
CA GLY A 243 -9.11 -38.61 -58.06
C GLY A 243 -8.11 -37.82 -58.91
N LEU A 244 -7.75 -36.61 -58.47
CA LEU A 244 -6.74 -35.78 -59.13
C LEU A 244 -5.34 -36.39 -59.07
N LEU A 245 -4.98 -36.97 -57.92
CA LEU A 245 -3.66 -37.54 -57.69
C LEU A 245 -3.46 -38.84 -58.48
N ARG A 246 -4.50 -39.67 -58.60
CA ARG A 246 -4.50 -40.85 -59.50
C ARG A 246 -4.36 -40.44 -60.96
N MET A 247 -5.02 -39.36 -61.39
CA MET A 247 -4.89 -38.82 -62.75
C MET A 247 -3.45 -38.37 -63.03
N TYR A 248 -2.83 -37.68 -62.06
CA TYR A 248 -1.44 -37.26 -62.16
C TYR A 248 -0.46 -38.45 -62.27
N LYS A 249 -0.65 -39.47 -61.43
CA LYS A 249 0.14 -40.72 -61.48
C LYS A 249 -0.01 -41.46 -62.81
N LEU A 250 -1.21 -41.40 -63.43
CA LEU A 250 -1.49 -42.01 -64.73
C LEU A 250 -0.82 -41.26 -65.90
N ILE A 251 -0.71 -39.94 -65.81
CA ILE A 251 -0.11 -39.07 -66.83
C ILE A 251 1.42 -39.01 -66.69
N SER A 252 1.95 -39.05 -65.48
CA SER A 252 3.40 -38.89 -65.20
C SER A 252 4.25 -40.16 -65.38
N GLY A 253 3.65 -41.30 -65.74
CA GLY A 253 4.35 -42.51 -66.18
C GLY A 253 5.51 -42.96 -65.27
N ASN A 254 5.20 -43.70 -64.20
CA ASN A 254 6.18 -44.37 -63.32
C ASN A 254 7.21 -43.49 -62.57
N GLU A 255 7.08 -42.16 -62.57
CA GLU A 255 7.86 -41.33 -61.65
C GLU A 255 7.35 -41.47 -60.21
N ASP A 256 8.26 -41.71 -59.27
CA ASP A 256 7.96 -41.81 -57.84
C ASP A 256 7.53 -40.43 -57.33
N MET A 257 6.22 -40.23 -57.18
CA MET A 257 5.63 -38.95 -56.79
C MET A 257 6.21 -38.45 -55.46
N THR A 258 6.61 -39.38 -54.59
CA THR A 258 7.31 -39.12 -53.33
C THR A 258 8.66 -38.44 -53.57
N ALA A 259 9.43 -38.87 -54.59
CA ALA A 259 10.72 -38.28 -54.93
C ALA A 259 10.56 -36.86 -55.50
N LYS A 260 9.52 -36.63 -56.30
CA LYS A 260 9.20 -35.30 -56.87
C LYS A 260 8.70 -34.33 -55.81
N LEU A 261 7.88 -34.80 -54.87
CA LEU A 261 7.45 -34.02 -53.71
C LEU A 261 8.63 -33.72 -52.79
N GLN A 262 9.55 -34.67 -52.61
CA GLN A 262 10.77 -34.46 -51.84
C GLN A 262 11.68 -33.41 -52.47
N GLU A 263 11.84 -33.42 -53.80
CA GLU A 263 12.58 -32.39 -54.55
C GLU A 263 11.94 -31.00 -54.40
N VAL A 264 10.61 -30.91 -54.39
CA VAL A 264 9.88 -29.66 -54.16
C VAL A 264 10.07 -29.16 -52.72
N VAL A 265 10.12 -30.05 -51.73
CA VAL A 265 10.38 -29.70 -50.31
C VAL A 265 11.82 -29.24 -50.10
N GLU A 266 12.78 -29.90 -50.73
CA GLU A 266 14.21 -29.54 -50.64
C GLU A 266 14.51 -28.20 -51.34
N ASN A 267 13.74 -27.86 -52.38
CA ASN A 267 13.86 -26.59 -53.11
C ASN A 267 12.80 -25.55 -52.70
N LEU A 268 12.07 -25.78 -51.61
CA LEU A 268 10.95 -24.93 -51.20
C LEU A 268 11.48 -23.59 -50.68
N THR A 269 11.39 -22.57 -51.53
CA THR A 269 11.72 -21.19 -51.16
C THR A 269 10.46 -20.50 -50.67
N PHE A 270 10.45 -20.08 -49.41
CA PHE A 270 9.32 -19.33 -48.87
C PHE A 270 9.28 -17.93 -49.50
N ARG A 271 8.13 -17.56 -50.08
CA ARG A 271 7.89 -16.20 -50.56
C ARG A 271 7.38 -15.35 -49.40
N MET A 272 8.23 -14.45 -48.88
CA MET A 272 7.91 -13.61 -47.72
C MET A 272 6.85 -12.52 -48.00
N GLN A 273 6.79 -11.97 -49.23
CA GLN A 273 5.95 -10.80 -49.54
C GLN A 273 4.45 -10.92 -49.16
N PRO A 274 3.73 -12.03 -49.43
CA PRO A 274 2.32 -12.15 -49.03
C PRO A 274 2.14 -12.28 -47.51
N PHE A 275 3.12 -12.89 -46.84
CA PHE A 275 3.10 -13.08 -45.40
C PHE A 275 3.41 -11.76 -44.67
N GLU A 276 4.38 -10.98 -45.17
CA GLU A 276 4.71 -9.64 -44.66
C GLU A 276 3.48 -8.75 -44.61
N LYS A 277 2.75 -8.63 -45.72
CA LYS A 277 1.53 -7.80 -45.77
C LYS A 277 0.51 -8.26 -44.73
N ARG A 278 0.27 -9.57 -44.61
CA ARG A 278 -0.69 -10.13 -43.66
C ARG A 278 -0.27 -9.91 -42.21
N LEU A 279 1.03 -10.03 -41.92
CA LEU A 279 1.60 -9.74 -40.61
C LEU A 279 1.42 -8.27 -40.26
N MET A 280 1.71 -7.35 -41.19
CA MET A 280 1.52 -5.92 -40.97
C MET A 280 0.05 -5.59 -40.75
N ASP A 281 -0.85 -6.06 -41.61
CA ASP A 281 -2.29 -5.83 -41.45
C ASP A 281 -2.80 -6.30 -40.08
N PHE A 282 -2.30 -7.45 -39.59
CA PHE A 282 -2.61 -7.95 -38.25
C PHE A 282 -2.06 -7.05 -37.14
N LEU A 283 -0.77 -6.66 -37.21
CA LEU A 283 -0.14 -5.78 -36.23
C LEU A 283 -0.84 -4.42 -36.14
N HIS A 284 -1.28 -3.85 -37.27
CA HIS A 284 -2.02 -2.59 -37.29
C HIS A 284 -3.42 -2.69 -36.66
N GLN A 285 -4.09 -3.84 -36.76
CA GLN A 285 -5.42 -4.06 -36.19
C GLN A 285 -5.40 -4.45 -34.71
N LEU A 286 -4.28 -4.98 -34.21
CA LEU A 286 -4.14 -5.50 -32.86
C LEU A 286 -4.47 -4.44 -31.77
N PRO A 287 -3.97 -3.19 -31.83
CA PRO A 287 -4.31 -2.16 -30.84
C PRO A 287 -5.80 -1.85 -30.79
N ASP A 288 -6.48 -1.82 -31.94
CA ASP A 288 -7.93 -1.60 -32.01
C ASP A 288 -8.69 -2.76 -31.34
N GLN A 289 -8.29 -4.00 -31.61
CA GLN A 289 -8.87 -5.18 -30.95
C GLN A 289 -8.67 -5.18 -29.43
N LEU A 290 -7.51 -4.72 -28.93
CA LEU A 290 -7.24 -4.57 -27.49
C LEU A 290 -8.08 -3.47 -26.84
N GLU A 291 -8.45 -2.43 -27.60
CA GLU A 291 -9.34 -1.38 -27.12
C GLU A 291 -10.79 -1.88 -27.03
N ASP A 292 -11.26 -2.53 -28.09
CA ASP A 292 -12.63 -3.07 -28.18
C ASP A 292 -12.88 -4.18 -27.14
N GLN A 293 -11.88 -5.04 -26.92
CA GLN A 293 -11.92 -6.13 -25.93
C GLN A 293 -11.36 -5.71 -24.57
N GLY A 294 -11.35 -4.41 -24.25
CA GLY A 294 -10.68 -3.88 -23.06
C GLY A 294 -11.09 -4.56 -21.74
N HIS A 295 -12.37 -4.94 -21.62
CA HIS A 295 -12.93 -5.65 -20.46
C HIS A 295 -12.30 -7.03 -20.24
N VAL A 296 -11.91 -7.74 -21.30
CA VAL A 296 -11.21 -9.03 -21.20
C VAL A 296 -9.82 -8.81 -20.60
N VAL A 297 -9.08 -7.84 -21.14
CA VAL A 297 -7.74 -7.48 -20.65
C VAL A 297 -7.80 -7.04 -19.18
N GLU A 298 -8.79 -6.23 -18.83
CA GLU A 298 -8.99 -5.74 -17.46
C GLU A 298 -9.27 -6.87 -16.48
N ASN A 299 -10.09 -7.85 -16.86
CA ASN A 299 -10.40 -9.00 -16.01
C ASN A 299 -9.17 -9.91 -15.79
N TYR A 300 -8.39 -10.18 -16.83
CA TYR A 300 -7.16 -10.96 -16.69
C TYR A 300 -6.09 -10.20 -15.90
N ALA A 301 -5.94 -8.89 -16.13
CA ALA A 301 -5.02 -8.06 -15.36
C ALA A 301 -5.43 -8.02 -13.88
N LEU A 302 -6.72 -7.86 -13.59
CA LEU A 302 -7.22 -7.90 -12.22
C LEU A 302 -6.99 -9.27 -11.57
N GLY A 303 -7.25 -10.36 -12.29
CA GLY A 303 -6.99 -11.72 -11.81
C GLY A 303 -5.50 -11.97 -11.52
N ALA A 304 -4.60 -11.49 -12.38
CA ALA A 304 -3.16 -11.58 -12.17
C ALA A 304 -2.73 -10.77 -10.94
N ILE A 305 -3.28 -9.56 -10.75
CA ILE A 305 -3.02 -8.72 -9.57
C ILE A 305 -3.53 -9.39 -8.29
N VAL A 306 -4.75 -9.94 -8.30
CA VAL A 306 -5.31 -10.70 -7.16
C VAL A 306 -4.38 -11.83 -6.79
N PHE A 307 -3.99 -12.65 -7.77
CA PHE A 307 -3.06 -13.75 -7.55
C PHE A 307 -1.73 -13.27 -6.95
N MET A 308 -1.13 -12.19 -7.48
CA MET A 308 0.12 -11.66 -6.93
C MET A 308 -0.03 -11.13 -5.50
N ILE A 309 -1.10 -10.40 -5.20
CA ILE A 309 -1.35 -9.84 -3.87
C ILE A 309 -1.60 -10.95 -2.84
N GLU A 310 -2.37 -11.98 -3.20
CA GLU A 310 -2.65 -13.11 -2.31
C GLU A 310 -1.39 -13.93 -1.95
N GLN A 311 -0.41 -13.98 -2.85
CA GLN A 311 0.89 -14.61 -2.57
C GLN A 311 1.77 -13.76 -1.64
N VAL A 312 1.51 -12.45 -1.53
CA VAL A 312 2.27 -11.54 -0.68
C VAL A 312 1.67 -11.52 0.72
N ASN A 313 2.42 -12.00 1.71
CA ASN A 313 2.03 -11.87 3.11
C ASN A 313 2.28 -10.43 3.62
N VAL A 314 1.33 -9.54 3.36
CA VAL A 314 1.39 -8.11 3.72
C VAL A 314 1.65 -7.93 5.22
N GLN A 315 1.02 -8.75 6.06
CA GLN A 315 1.22 -8.72 7.51
C GLN A 315 2.68 -8.94 7.90
N ARG A 316 3.31 -9.99 7.36
CA ARG A 316 4.72 -10.29 7.63
C ARG A 316 5.60 -9.13 7.16
N VAL A 317 5.36 -8.59 5.98
CA VAL A 317 6.12 -7.45 5.43
C VAL A 317 6.07 -6.25 6.38
N ILE A 318 4.88 -5.90 6.88
CA ILE A 318 4.70 -4.75 7.78
C ILE A 318 5.37 -5.01 9.14
N VAL A 319 5.16 -6.19 9.73
CA VAL A 319 5.75 -6.55 11.03
C VAL A 319 7.27 -6.56 10.94
N ASP A 320 7.84 -7.20 9.92
CA ASP A 320 9.30 -7.27 9.72
C ASP A 320 9.89 -5.88 9.49
N ASN A 321 9.19 -5.00 8.76
CA ASN A 321 9.63 -3.62 8.55
C ASN A 321 9.63 -2.81 9.86
N LEU A 322 8.57 -2.92 10.67
CA LEU A 322 8.48 -2.24 11.96
C LEU A 322 9.52 -2.78 12.97
N GLN A 323 9.86 -4.08 12.92
CA GLN A 323 10.90 -4.66 13.76
C GLN A 323 12.30 -4.13 13.43
N ARG A 324 12.55 -3.78 12.16
CA ARG A 324 13.82 -3.18 11.72
C ARG A 324 13.99 -1.74 12.18
N PHE A 325 12.94 -1.07 12.65
CA PHE A 325 13.08 0.28 13.18
C PHE A 325 13.89 0.26 14.47
N ASP A 326 14.80 1.22 14.63
CA ASP A 326 15.50 1.42 15.88
C ASP A 326 14.57 2.05 16.93
N GLU A 327 15.00 2.05 18.20
CA GLU A 327 14.22 2.65 19.29
C GLU A 327 13.93 4.14 19.05
N ALA A 328 14.88 4.87 18.45
CA ALA A 328 14.75 6.31 18.21
C ALA A 328 13.71 6.64 17.14
N ARG A 329 13.66 5.87 16.03
CA ARG A 329 12.66 6.10 14.97
C ARG A 329 11.25 5.74 15.44
N LEU A 330 11.07 4.63 16.15
CA LEU A 330 9.76 4.28 16.70
C LEU A 330 9.28 5.33 17.71
N GLU A 331 10.17 5.82 18.57
CA GLU A 331 9.88 6.93 19.47
C GLU A 331 9.45 8.17 18.70
N GLN A 332 10.17 8.56 17.64
CA GLN A 332 9.85 9.74 16.85
C GLN A 332 8.47 9.64 16.19
N LEU A 333 8.10 8.46 15.69
CA LEU A 333 6.78 8.20 15.11
C LEU A 333 5.67 8.34 16.16
N LEU A 334 5.83 7.70 17.31
CA LEU A 334 4.86 7.77 18.41
C LEU A 334 4.79 9.19 18.99
N TRP A 335 5.93 9.83 19.22
CA TRP A 335 6.01 11.19 19.76
C TRP A 335 5.31 12.20 18.85
N LYS A 336 5.61 12.19 17.55
CA LYS A 336 5.01 13.12 16.59
C LYS A 336 3.49 12.93 16.48
N SER A 337 2.99 11.72 16.69
CA SER A 337 1.56 11.44 16.64
C SER A 337 0.82 11.72 17.95
N THR A 338 1.50 11.70 19.11
CA THR A 338 0.82 11.78 20.43
C THR A 338 1.16 13.05 21.21
N SER A 339 2.22 13.80 20.85
CA SER A 339 2.71 14.93 21.65
C SER A 339 1.64 15.98 21.95
N ASP A 340 0.79 16.29 20.98
CA ASP A 340 -0.21 17.36 21.12
C ASP A 340 -1.29 16.97 22.13
N GLN A 341 -1.68 15.69 22.15
CA GLN A 341 -2.64 15.15 23.11
C GLN A 341 -2.02 15.07 24.52
N LEU A 342 -0.75 14.69 24.63
CA LEU A 342 -0.05 14.61 25.92
C LEU A 342 0.15 16.00 26.55
N GLN A 343 0.44 17.01 25.74
CA GLN A 343 0.53 18.39 26.21
C GLN A 343 -0.79 18.88 26.82
N TYR A 344 -1.93 18.51 26.24
CA TYR A 344 -3.23 18.83 26.83
C TYR A 344 -3.37 18.26 28.24
N ILE A 345 -3.04 16.98 28.43
CA ILE A 345 -3.09 16.32 29.74
C ILE A 345 -2.14 17.01 30.73
N GLN A 346 -0.97 17.46 30.26
CA GLN A 346 0.00 18.19 31.07
C GLN A 346 -0.54 19.52 31.59
N TYR A 347 -1.13 20.32 30.71
CA TYR A 347 -1.73 21.59 31.12
C TYR A 347 -3.00 21.37 31.95
N LEU A 348 -3.77 20.32 31.67
CA LEU A 348 -4.93 19.93 32.47
C LEU A 348 -4.53 19.55 33.89
N GLY A 349 -3.39 18.87 34.06
CA GLY A 349 -2.81 18.58 35.37
C GLY A 349 -2.55 19.84 36.20
N CYS A 350 -2.17 20.96 35.55
CA CYS A 350 -2.04 22.26 36.23
C CYS A 350 -3.38 22.78 36.72
N PHE A 351 -4.40 22.77 35.85
CA PHE A 351 -5.74 23.22 36.19
C PHE A 351 -6.35 22.39 37.33
N LEU A 352 -6.24 21.06 37.24
CA LEU A 352 -6.75 20.14 38.25
C LEU A 352 -5.96 20.26 39.56
N GLY A 353 -4.66 20.54 39.48
CA GLY A 353 -3.84 20.88 40.64
C GLY A 353 -4.34 22.12 41.38
N ILE A 354 -4.69 23.21 40.65
CA ILE A 354 -5.26 24.43 41.25
C ILE A 354 -6.59 24.13 41.94
N ILE A 355 -7.47 23.36 41.31
CA ILE A 355 -8.73 22.90 41.93
C ILE A 355 -8.44 22.05 43.18
N GLY A 356 -7.44 21.17 43.11
CA GLY A 356 -6.97 20.39 44.26
C GLY A 356 -6.48 21.27 45.40
N GLY A 357 -5.73 22.34 45.12
CA GLY A 357 -5.33 23.34 46.11
C GLY A 357 -6.49 24.04 46.77
N PHE A 358 -7.55 24.33 46.00
CA PHE A 358 -8.79 24.89 46.54
C PHE A 358 -9.50 23.93 47.50
N PHE A 359 -9.51 22.62 47.17
CA PHE A 359 -10.02 21.58 48.09
C PHE A 359 -9.18 21.44 49.35
N ILE A 360 -7.85 21.48 49.25
CA ILE A 360 -6.96 21.35 50.41
C ILE A 360 -7.06 22.58 51.32
N TRP A 361 -7.22 23.77 50.74
CA TRP A 361 -7.33 25.02 51.49
C TRP A 361 -8.63 25.10 52.30
N LEU A 362 -9.78 24.71 51.73
CA LEU A 362 -11.07 24.83 52.42
C LEU A 362 -12.02 23.65 52.10
N PRO A 363 -11.82 22.46 52.70
CA PRO A 363 -12.40 21.20 52.20
C PRO A 363 -13.92 21.13 52.06
N LEU A 364 -14.66 21.60 53.08
CA LEU A 364 -16.12 21.50 53.07
C LEU A 364 -16.75 22.46 52.05
N GLU A 365 -16.27 23.69 51.99
CA GLU A 365 -16.96 24.74 51.22
C GLU A 365 -16.52 24.74 49.77
N SER A 366 -15.27 24.38 49.51
CA SER A 366 -14.80 24.12 48.15
C SER A 366 -15.59 22.99 47.49
N LEU A 367 -15.99 21.95 48.24
CA LEU A 367 -16.81 20.85 47.72
C LEU A 367 -18.21 21.33 47.33
N THR A 368 -18.89 22.10 48.21
CA THR A 368 -20.23 22.62 47.92
C THR A 368 -20.21 23.60 46.74
N ILE A 369 -19.25 24.52 46.70
CA ILE A 369 -19.06 25.47 45.60
C ILE A 369 -18.80 24.74 44.29
N THR A 370 -17.88 23.76 44.27
CA THR A 370 -17.54 23.03 43.05
C THR A 370 -18.70 22.18 42.54
N LEU A 371 -19.46 21.55 43.44
CA LEU A 371 -20.61 20.71 43.08
C LEU A 371 -21.77 21.56 42.52
N LEU A 372 -22.03 22.73 43.10
CA LEU A 372 -23.02 23.68 42.59
C LEU A 372 -22.62 24.23 41.23
N ALA A 373 -21.35 24.66 41.07
CA ALA A 373 -20.83 25.12 39.79
C ALA A 373 -20.90 24.03 38.71
N GLY A 374 -20.53 22.79 39.05
CA GLY A 374 -20.63 21.64 38.14
C GLY A 374 -22.07 21.34 37.73
N SER A 375 -23.02 21.35 38.67
CA SER A 375 -24.44 21.18 38.39
C SER A 375 -24.99 22.28 37.48
N LEU A 376 -24.53 23.52 37.64
CA LEU A 376 -24.93 24.65 36.81
C LEU A 376 -24.40 24.52 35.38
N VAL A 377 -23.12 24.17 35.23
CA VAL A 377 -22.50 23.92 33.91
C VAL A 377 -23.23 22.77 33.20
N TRP A 378 -23.49 21.66 33.91
CA TRP A 378 -24.23 20.53 33.34
C TRP A 378 -25.65 20.92 32.93
N GLY A 379 -26.37 21.68 33.76
CA GLY A 379 -27.70 22.18 33.44
C GLY A 379 -27.72 23.08 32.20
N LEU A 380 -26.74 23.98 32.08
CA LEU A 380 -26.56 24.84 30.90
C LEU A 380 -26.23 24.03 29.64
N ASP A 381 -25.36 23.03 29.74
CA ASP A 381 -25.00 22.19 28.61
C ASP A 381 -26.20 21.38 28.09
N VAL A 382 -26.94 20.74 29.00
CA VAL A 382 -28.19 20.03 28.66
C VAL A 382 -29.21 20.97 28.02
N LEU A 383 -29.33 22.20 28.53
CA LEU A 383 -30.22 23.21 27.97
C LEU A 383 -29.79 23.63 26.55
N ILE A 384 -28.50 23.86 26.32
CA ILE A 384 -27.96 24.19 24.99
C ILE A 384 -28.19 23.05 24.00
N ILE A 385 -27.95 21.80 24.40
CA ILE A 385 -28.18 20.62 23.56
C ILE A 385 -29.66 20.51 23.18
N ARG A 386 -30.57 20.67 24.15
CA ARG A 386 -32.02 20.66 23.89
C ARG A 386 -32.45 21.78 22.94
N LEU A 387 -31.90 22.99 23.11
CA LEU A 387 -32.19 24.12 22.23
C LEU A 387 -31.65 23.92 20.81
N ARG A 388 -30.49 23.25 20.64
CA ARG A 388 -29.95 22.91 19.32
C ARG A 388 -30.75 21.81 18.62
N ALA A 389 -31.20 20.78 19.36
CA ALA A 389 -32.07 19.74 18.84
C ALA A 389 -33.41 20.31 18.33
N GLY A 390 -33.98 21.31 19.01
CA GLY A 390 -35.20 21.99 18.57
C GLY A 390 -35.07 22.82 17.28
N ARG A 391 -33.86 23.34 16.97
CA ARG A 391 -33.60 24.12 15.74
C ARG A 391 -33.32 23.26 14.51
N SER A 392 -32.88 22.01 14.67
CA SER A 392 -32.63 21.10 13.54
C SER A 392 -33.94 20.57 12.92
N ASN A 393 -35.00 20.42 13.72
CA ASN A 393 -36.31 19.94 13.26
C ASN A 393 -37.19 21.02 12.58
N SER A 394 -36.68 22.25 12.40
CA SER A 394 -37.42 23.38 11.84
C SER A 394 -36.89 23.88 10.49
N ARG A 395 -35.98 23.15 9.84
CA ARG A 395 -35.69 23.34 8.41
C ARG A 395 -36.57 22.39 7.58
N PRO A 396 -37.57 22.89 6.84
CA PRO A 396 -38.23 22.07 5.83
C PRO A 396 -37.26 21.86 4.67
N ASP A 397 -37.20 20.63 4.16
CA ASP A 397 -36.52 20.26 2.93
C ASP A 397 -37.07 21.09 1.75
N THR A 398 -36.41 22.19 1.42
CA THR A 398 -36.54 22.82 0.10
C THR A 398 -35.42 22.33 -0.78
N GLN A 399 -35.56 21.12 -1.33
CA GLN A 399 -34.91 20.71 -2.56
C GLN A 399 -35.72 19.59 -3.22
N SER A 400 -36.81 20.00 -3.86
CA SER A 400 -37.39 19.33 -5.02
C SER A 400 -37.58 20.39 -6.11
N ALA A 401 -37.19 20.06 -7.34
CA ALA A 401 -37.31 20.81 -8.60
C ALA A 401 -36.21 21.86 -8.90
N SER A 402 -35.18 21.47 -9.63
CA SER A 402 -35.08 21.73 -11.09
C SER A 402 -34.00 20.85 -11.71
#